data_AF-A0AAP8HVE3-F1
#
_entry.id   AF-A0AAP8HVE3-F1
#
_cell.length_a   1.000
_cell.length_b   1.000
_cell.length_c   1.000
_cell.angle_alpha   90.00
_cell.angle_beta   90.00
_cell.angle_gamma   90.00
#
_symmetry.space_group_name_H-M   'P 1'
#
loop_
_entity.id
_entity.type
_entity.pdbx_description
1 polymer ?
#
loop_
_entity_poly.entity_id
_entity_poly.type
_entity_poly.pdbx_seq_one_letter_code
_entity_poly.pdbx_strand_id
1 'polypeptide(L)' 'MINIVVVSHSALLARGVEQLARQMMRGDGCKLALAAGVDDEQHPIGTDAVKVMEAIEAVADG' A
#
# COMPACT_ATOMS: atom_id res chain seq x y z
N MET A 1 -11.90 10.64 -8.22
CA MET A 1 -11.84 10.71 -6.74
C MET A 1 -10.37 10.72 -6.30
N ILE A 2 -10.06 10.91 -5.00
CA ILE A 2 -8.70 10.83 -4.46
C ILE A 2 -8.57 9.52 -3.69
N ASN A 3 -7.53 8.74 -4.00
CA ASN A 3 -7.22 7.46 -3.35
C ASN A 3 -5.81 7.48 -2.75
N ILE A 4 -5.49 6.49 -1.91
CA ILE A 4 -4.24 6.43 -1.14
C ILE A 4 -3.42 5.21 -1.57
N VAL A 5 -2.13 5.41 -1.83
CA VAL A 5 -1.15 4.32 -1.95
C VAL A 5 -0.10 4.51 -0.86
N VAL A 6 0.11 3.49 -0.03
CA VAL A 6 1.15 3.49 1.00
C VAL A 6 2.37 2.73 0.46
N VAL A 7 3.50 3.43 0.37
CA VAL A 7 4.79 2.85 -0.05
C VAL A 7 5.74 2.77 1.14
N SER A 8 6.32 1.59 1.38
CA SER A 8 7.26 1.40 2.49
C SER A 8 8.32 0.36 2.18
N HIS A 9 9.50 0.49 2.79
CA HIS A 9 10.49 -0.57 2.76
C HIS A 9 10.03 -1.82 3.55
N SER A 10 9.16 -1.66 4.54
CA SER A 10 8.71 -2.73 5.42
C SER A 10 7.25 -3.08 5.18
N ALA A 11 6.99 -4.31 4.75
CA ALA A 11 5.63 -4.84 4.62
C ALA A 11 4.88 -4.83 5.97
N LEU A 12 5.58 -5.07 7.08
CA LEU A 12 4.97 -5.05 8.41
C LEU A 12 4.48 -3.64 8.79
N LEU A 13 5.30 -2.61 8.56
CA LEU A 13 4.91 -1.23 8.84
C LEU A 13 3.76 -0.77 7.95
N ALA A 14 3.82 -1.07 6.64
CA ALA A 14 2.75 -0.70 5.70
C ALA A 14 1.40 -1.32 6.10
N ARG A 15 1.39 -2.61 6.50
CA ARG A 15 0.19 -3.29 7.00
C ARG A 15 -0.34 -2.66 8.29
N GLY A 16 0.55 -2.29 9.22
CA GLY A 16 0.15 -1.58 10.44
C GLY A 16 -0.50 -0.22 10.15
N VAL A 17 0.05 0.53 9.19
CA VAL A 17 -0.53 1.80 8.73
C VAL A 17 -1.89 1.59 8.08
N GLU A 18 -2.05 0.59 7.20
CA GLU A 18 -3.34 0.24 6.63
C GLU A 18 -4.38 -0.09 7.71
N GLN A 19 -4.01 -0.91 8.69
CA GLN A 19 -4.92 -1.28 9.78
C GLN A 19 -5.40 -0.05 10.55
N LEU A 20 -4.52 0.90 10.83
CA LEU A 20 -4.88 2.16 11.50
C LEU A 20 -5.77 3.03 10.61
N ALA A 21 -5.38 3.22 9.34
CA ALA A 21 -6.12 4.04 8.38
C ALA A 21 -7.56 3.52 8.20
N ARG A 22 -7.73 2.20 8.08
CA ARG A 22 -9.05 1.56 7.93
C ARG A 22 -10.00 1.83 9.10
N GLN A 23 -9.49 2.06 10.32
CA GLN A 23 -10.33 2.43 11.47
C GLN A 23 -10.86 3.87 11.38
N MET A 24 -10.16 4.74 10.65
CA MET A 24 -10.47 6.17 10.55
C MET A 24 -11.24 6.52 9.27
N MET A 25 -11.08 5.71 8.21
CA MET A 25 -11.78 5.89 6.94
C MET A 25 -13.29 5.67 7.13
N ARG A 26 -14.10 6.61 6.62
CA ARG A 26 -15.57 6.54 6.67
C ARG A 26 -16.13 6.29 5.26
N GLY A 27 -16.85 5.19 5.09
CA GLY A 27 -17.51 4.82 3.84
C GLY A 27 -16.55 4.37 2.72
N ASP A 28 -17.10 4.08 1.55
CA ASP A 28 -16.38 3.44 0.43
C ASP A 28 -15.76 4.44 -0.58
N GLY A 29 -15.74 5.74 -0.24
CA GLY A 29 -15.35 6.81 -1.16
C GLY A 29 -13.84 7.00 -1.36
N CYS A 30 -13.00 6.25 -0.63
CA CYS A 30 -11.55 6.31 -0.74
C CYS A 30 -10.98 4.89 -0.73
N LYS A 31 -10.27 4.53 -1.80
CA LYS A 31 -9.53 3.27 -1.89
C LYS A 31 -8.15 3.44 -1.26
N LEU A 32 -7.65 2.37 -0.65
CA LEU A 32 -6.30 2.30 -0.10
C LEU A 32 -5.61 1.03 -0.60
N ALA A 33 -4.41 1.18 -1.15
CA ALA A 33 -3.54 0.09 -1.60
C ALA A 33 -2.14 0.18 -0.97
N LEU A 34 -1.45 -0.96 -0.93
CA LEU A 34 -0.12 -1.10 -0.34
C LEU A 34 0.91 -1.54 -1.39
N ALA A 35 2.09 -0.93 -1.36
CA ALA A 35 3.28 -1.41 -2.04
C ALA A 35 4.46 -1.40 -1.06
N ALA A 36 4.84 -2.56 -0.52
CA ALA A 36 5.88 -2.60 0.49
C ALA A 36 6.70 -3.89 0.51
N GLY A 37 7.98 -3.74 0.83
CA GLY A 37 8.95 -4.83 0.79
C GLY A 37 9.28 -5.28 -0.64
N VAL A 38 10.29 -6.14 -0.73
CA VAL A 38 10.70 -6.82 -1.97
C VAL A 38 10.43 -8.31 -1.86
N ASP A 39 10.46 -9.01 -3.00
CA ASP A 39 10.34 -10.47 -3.04
C ASP A 39 11.69 -11.15 -2.79
N ASP A 40 12.26 -10.90 -1.61
CA ASP A 40 13.48 -11.55 -1.11
C ASP A 40 13.25 -11.92 0.36
N GLU A 41 13.15 -13.22 0.66
CA GLU A 41 12.91 -13.69 2.02
C GLU A 41 14.08 -13.41 2.98
N GLN A 42 15.31 -13.35 2.47
CA GLN A 42 16.51 -13.10 3.28
C GLN A 42 16.72 -11.61 3.50
N HIS A 43 16.32 -10.77 2.53
CA HIS A 43 16.44 -9.31 2.59
C HIS A 43 15.12 -8.61 2.24
N PRO A 44 14.05 -8.77 3.04
CA PRO A 44 12.70 -8.35 2.68
C PRO A 44 12.49 -6.83 2.74
N ILE A 45 13.45 -6.09 3.31
CA ILE A 45 13.38 -4.63 3.46
C ILE A 45 13.83 -3.97 2.16
N GLY A 46 12.90 -3.32 1.47
CA GLY A 46 13.15 -2.74 0.17
C GLY A 46 11.87 -2.20 -0.46
N THR A 47 12.02 -1.49 -1.58
CA THR A 47 10.88 -1.02 -2.37
C THR A 47 10.95 -1.64 -3.76
N ASP A 48 9.85 -2.23 -4.19
CA ASP A 48 9.69 -2.79 -5.53
C ASP A 48 8.86 -1.83 -6.39
N ALA A 49 9.47 -1.33 -7.48
CA ALA A 49 8.83 -0.37 -8.37
C ALA A 49 7.62 -0.97 -9.12
N VAL A 50 7.64 -2.28 -9.38
CA VAL A 50 6.51 -2.98 -10.04
C VAL A 50 5.32 -3.02 -9.08
N LYS A 51 5.53 -3.39 -7.82
CA LYS A 51 4.47 -3.35 -6.80
C LYS A 51 3.88 -1.95 -6.61
N VAL A 52 4.72 -0.91 -6.70
CA VAL A 52 4.25 0.49 -6.64
C VAL A 52 3.35 0.82 -7.83
N MET A 53 3.75 0.46 -9.04
CA MET A 53 2.94 0.65 -10.24
C MET A 53 1.59 -0.08 -10.12
N GLU A 54 1.61 -1.37 -9.75
CA GLU A 54 0.39 -2.18 -9.57
C GLU A 54 -0.55 -1.58 -8.52
N ALA A 55 -0.02 -1.09 -7.39
CA ALA A 55 -0.83 -0.47 -6.35
C ALA A 55 -1.46 0.85 -6.79
N ILE A 56 -0.75 1.64 -7.62
CA ILE A 56 -1.30 2.84 -8.25
C ILE A 56 -2.42 2.48 -9.22
N GLU A 57 -2.18 1.51 -10.12
CA GLU A 57 -3.18 1.06 -11.09
C GLU A 57 -4.45 0.53 -10.40
N ALA A 58 -4.29 -0.27 -9.34
CA ALA A 58 -5.40 -0.82 -8.56
C ALA A 58 -6.35 0.23 -7.96
N VAL A 59 -5.85 1.45 -7.73
CA VAL A 59 -6.65 2.58 -7.20
C VAL A 59 -6.87 3.70 -8.21
N ALA A 60 -6.31 3.62 -9.42
CA ALA A 60 -6.47 4.63 -10.45
C ALA A 60 -7.86 4.60 -11.09
N ASP A 61 -8.44 3.41 -11.27
CA ASP A 61 -9.76 3.26 -11.87
C ASP A 61 -10.87 3.44 -10.82
N GLY A 62 -11.54 4.60 -10.88
CA GLY A 62 -12.67 4.97 -10.02
C GLY A 62 -13.42 6.20 -10.50
#